data_AF-A0A4Y9Y6F8-F1
#
_entry.id   AF-A0A4Y9Y6F8-F1
#
_cell.length_a   1.000
_cell.length_b   1.000
_cell.length_c   1.000
_cell.angle_alpha   90.00
_cell.angle_beta   90.00
_cell.angle_gamma   90.00
#
_symmetry.space_group_name_H-M   'P 1'
#
loop_
_entity.id
_entity.type
_entity.pdbx_description
1 polymer ?
#
loop_
_entity_poly.entity_id
_entity_poly.type
_entity_poly.pdbx_seq_one_letter_code
_entity_poly.pdbx_strand_id
1 'polypeptide(L)'
;MINAAGIIRPAQTHGEVVLSAIASRDLKTAQSQAKKYNIAHAFGSYDELLDSPLVDFVYISLPNGQHGEWAIKALEKGKHVLLEKAFTANEAEARRVVETAQRTGKVVMEAFHWQCHPAAHAFKDVVSK
;
A
#
# COMPACT_ATOMS: atom_id res chain seq x y z
N MET A 1 5.90 -12.04 2.55
CA MET A 1 4.89 -12.83 1.82
C MET A 1 3.60 -12.04 1.85
N ILE A 2 2.97 -11.78 0.70
CA ILE A 2 1.69 -11.04 0.67
C ILE A 2 0.59 -11.93 1.25
N ASN A 3 -0.13 -11.44 2.25
CA ASN A 3 -1.33 -12.12 2.74
C ASN A 3 -2.46 -11.93 1.72
N ALA A 4 -2.68 -12.94 0.88
CA ALA A 4 -3.70 -12.88 -0.17
C ALA A 4 -5.11 -12.66 0.38
N ALA A 5 -5.42 -13.16 1.59
CA ALA A 5 -6.72 -12.95 2.22
C ALA A 5 -6.90 -11.51 2.73
N GLY A 6 -5.80 -10.84 3.10
CA GLY A 6 -5.84 -9.49 3.64
C GLY A 6 -5.93 -8.39 2.58
N ILE A 7 -5.33 -8.59 1.41
CA ILE A 7 -5.25 -7.52 0.39
C ILE A 7 -5.68 -7.96 -1.01
N ILE A 8 -5.23 -9.14 -1.48
CA ILE A 8 -5.46 -9.55 -2.88
C ILE A 8 -6.94 -9.86 -3.12
N ARG A 9 -7.52 -10.77 -2.34
CA ARG A 9 -8.91 -11.19 -2.53
C ARG A 9 -9.90 -10.03 -2.32
N PRO A 10 -9.80 -9.22 -1.25
CA PRO A 10 -10.68 -8.06 -1.08
C PRO A 10 -10.59 -7.09 -2.26
N ALA A 11 -9.39 -6.77 -2.74
CA ALA A 11 -9.19 -5.88 -3.88
C ALA A 11 -9.80 -6.45 -5.18
N GLN A 12 -9.71 -7.76 -5.42
CA GLN A 12 -10.33 -8.42 -6.59
C GLN A 12 -11.86 -8.38 -6.58
N THR A 13 -12.48 -8.26 -5.40
CA THR A 13 -13.93 -8.24 -5.24
C THR A 13 -14.52 -6.85 -5.06
N HIS A 14 -13.68 -5.81 -4.96
CA HIS A 14 -14.14 -4.45 -4.71
C HIS A 14 -14.41 -3.72 -6.04
N GLY A 15 -15.63 -3.22 -6.23
CA GLY A 15 -16.05 -2.65 -7.53
C GLY A 15 -15.29 -1.39 -7.98
N GLU A 16 -14.61 -0.71 -7.05
CA GLU A 16 -13.85 0.53 -7.32
C GLU A 16 -12.33 0.32 -7.36
N VAL A 17 -11.83 -0.92 -7.22
CA VAL A 17 -10.39 -1.20 -7.17
C VAL A 17 -10.02 -2.27 -8.18
N VAL A 18 -8.91 -2.06 -8.88
CA VAL A 18 -8.31 -3.04 -9.80
C VAL A 18 -6.86 -3.30 -9.39
N LEU A 19 -6.49 -4.58 -9.25
CA LEU A 19 -5.09 -4.97 -9.10
C LEU A 19 -4.38 -4.95 -10.46
N SER A 20 -3.86 -3.78 -10.81
CA SER A 20 -3.20 -3.54 -12.10
C SER A 20 -1.80 -4.14 -12.18
N ALA A 21 -0.97 -3.91 -11.15
CA ALA A 21 0.45 -4.24 -11.20
C ALA A 21 1.01 -4.79 -9.88
N ILE A 22 2.12 -5.53 -9.97
CA ILE A 22 2.95 -5.96 -8.84
C ILE A 22 4.44 -5.75 -9.15
N ALA A 23 5.23 -5.41 -8.14
CA ALA A 23 6.68 -5.25 -8.28
C ALA A 23 7.45 -6.09 -7.26
N SER A 24 8.66 -6.49 -7.64
CA SER A 24 9.67 -7.06 -6.76
C SER A 24 11.04 -6.48 -7.14
N ARG A 25 12.10 -6.82 -6.40
CA ARG A 25 13.49 -6.50 -6.78
C ARG A 25 14.05 -7.47 -7.85
N ASP A 26 13.28 -8.50 -8.17
CA ASP A 26 13.59 -9.51 -9.18
C ASP A 26 12.36 -9.73 -10.06
N LEU A 27 12.52 -9.56 -11.37
CA LEU A 27 11.43 -9.64 -12.32
C LEU A 27 10.78 -11.04 -12.33
N LYS A 28 11.57 -12.11 -12.18
CA LYS A 28 11.03 -13.49 -12.16
C LYS A 28 10.09 -13.69 -10.98
N THR A 29 10.46 -13.18 -9.81
CA THR A 29 9.62 -13.21 -8.61
C THR A 29 8.32 -12.43 -8.84
N ALA A 30 8.39 -11.23 -9.41
CA ALA A 30 7.20 -10.43 -9.72
C ALA A 30 6.26 -11.14 -10.70
N GLN A 31 6.79 -11.69 -11.80
CA GLN A 31 6.03 -12.44 -12.81
C GLN A 31 5.37 -13.69 -12.22
N SER A 32 6.06 -14.42 -11.35
CA SER A 32 5.52 -15.60 -10.66
C SER A 32 4.31 -15.24 -9.79
N GLN A 33 4.41 -14.14 -9.01
CA GLN A 33 3.29 -13.66 -8.20
C GLN A 33 2.15 -13.10 -9.07
N ALA A 34 2.47 -12.37 -10.14
CA ALA A 34 1.48 -11.84 -11.08
C ALA A 34 0.65 -12.97 -11.69
N LYS A 35 1.30 -14.05 -12.16
CA LYS A 35 0.62 -15.24 -12.67
C LYS A 35 -0.24 -15.91 -11.60
N LYS A 36 0.27 -16.04 -10.36
CA LYS A 36 -0.45 -16.68 -9.25
C LYS A 36 -1.75 -15.95 -8.90
N TYR A 37 -1.76 -14.61 -8.97
CA TYR A 37 -2.89 -13.78 -8.56
C TYR A 37 -3.64 -13.12 -9.72
N ASN A 38 -3.33 -13.49 -10.96
CA ASN A 38 -3.93 -12.93 -12.17
C ASN A 38 -3.83 -11.40 -12.25
N ILE A 39 -2.63 -10.87 -11.99
CA ILE A 39 -2.31 -9.43 -12.09
C ILE A 39 -1.68 -9.18 -13.46
N ALA A 40 -2.15 -8.15 -14.17
CA ALA A 40 -1.81 -7.92 -15.57
C ALA A 40 -0.33 -7.51 -15.78
N HIS A 41 0.23 -6.72 -14.87
CA HIS A 41 1.56 -6.13 -15.03
C HIS A 41 2.52 -6.56 -13.91
N ALA A 42 3.77 -6.85 -14.27
CA ALA A 42 4.83 -7.22 -13.34
C ALA A 42 6.09 -6.39 -13.60
N PHE A 43 6.66 -5.80 -12.56
CA PHE A 43 7.85 -4.94 -12.64
C PHE A 43 9.03 -5.55 -11.87
N GLY A 44 10.23 -5.38 -12.41
CA GLY A 44 11.48 -5.91 -11.86
C GLY A 44 12.15 -4.98 -10.85
N SER A 45 11.63 -3.76 -10.72
CA SER A 45 11.98 -2.83 -9.66
C SER A 45 10.75 -2.09 -9.15
N TYR A 46 10.86 -1.56 -7.93
CA TYR A 46 9.80 -0.72 -7.36
C TYR A 46 9.74 0.64 -8.07
N ASP A 47 10.90 1.20 -8.46
CA ASP A 47 10.95 2.47 -9.18
C ASP A 47 10.22 2.42 -10.52
N GLU A 48 10.40 1.35 -11.31
CA GLU A 48 9.66 1.15 -12.56
C GLU A 48 8.14 1.15 -12.35
N LEU A 49 7.65 0.50 -11.29
CA LEU A 49 6.22 0.53 -10.96
C LEU A 49 5.76 1.92 -10.55
N LEU A 50 6.56 2.65 -9.78
CA LEU A 50 6.21 3.99 -9.34
C LEU A 50 6.21 5.02 -10.48
N ASP A 51 7.06 4.83 -11.50
CA ASP A 51 7.08 5.69 -12.70
C ASP A 51 5.96 5.34 -13.69
N SER A 52 5.34 4.17 -13.54
CA SER A 52 4.29 3.70 -14.44
C SER A 52 2.99 4.49 -14.27
N PRO A 53 2.32 4.90 -15.36
CA PRO A 53 0.99 5.50 -15.30
C PRO A 53 -0.12 4.47 -15.00
N LEU A 54 0.19 3.17 -14.89
CA LEU A 54 -0.79 2.09 -14.73
C LEU A 54 -1.37 1.96 -13.32
N VAL A 55 -0.90 2.75 -12.35
CA VAL A 55 -1.34 2.72 -10.95
C VAL A 55 -1.56 4.12 -10.40
N ASP A 56 -2.69 4.32 -9.73
CA ASP A 56 -3.03 5.58 -9.04
C ASP A 56 -2.51 5.61 -7.60
N PHE A 57 -2.48 4.43 -6.96
CA PHE A 57 -2.00 4.22 -5.60
C PHE A 57 -1.23 2.92 -5.47
N VAL A 58 -0.40 2.82 -4.42
CA VAL A 58 0.40 1.63 -4.12
C VAL A 58 0.15 1.12 -2.71
N TYR A 59 0.11 -0.20 -2.58
CA TYR A 59 0.17 -0.89 -1.30
C TYR A 59 1.60 -1.36 -1.04
N ILE A 60 2.23 -0.85 0.02
CA ILE A 60 3.62 -1.12 0.35
C ILE A 60 3.68 -2.13 1.50
N SER A 61 3.98 -3.38 1.18
CA SER A 61 4.17 -4.48 2.15
C SER A 61 5.64 -4.90 2.30
N LEU A 62 6.54 -3.92 2.30
CA LEU A 62 7.97 -4.14 2.45
C LEU A 62 8.33 -4.41 3.93
N PRO A 63 9.58 -4.76 4.26
CA PRO A 63 10.02 -4.77 5.66
C PRO A 63 9.94 -3.37 6.28
N ASN A 64 9.71 -3.28 7.59
CA ASN A 64 9.50 -2.01 8.32
C ASN A 64 10.56 -0.93 8.01
N GLY A 65 11.84 -1.31 7.93
CA GLY A 65 12.95 -0.40 7.63
C GLY A 65 12.93 0.21 6.23
N GLN A 66 12.06 -0.27 5.34
CA GLN A 66 11.89 0.21 3.98
C GLN A 66 10.58 1.02 3.79
N HIS A 67 9.69 1.03 4.79
CA HIS A 67 8.40 1.72 4.65
C HIS A 67 8.55 3.21 4.38
N GLY A 68 9.32 3.93 5.21
CA GLY A 68 9.48 5.38 5.09
C GLY A 68 10.06 5.80 3.73
N GLU A 69 11.15 5.15 3.30
CA GLU A 69 11.81 5.44 2.03
C GLU A 69 10.85 5.25 0.84
N TRP A 70 10.18 4.09 0.76
CA TRP A 70 9.35 3.77 -0.39
C TRP A 70 8.01 4.51 -0.39
N ALA A 71 7.46 4.84 0.78
CA ALA A 71 6.30 5.71 0.88
C ALA A 71 6.62 7.12 0.38
N ILE A 72 7.75 7.71 0.81
CA ILE A 72 8.18 9.04 0.34
C ILE A 72 8.38 9.02 -1.19
N LYS A 73 9.12 8.05 -1.73
CA LYS A 73 9.33 7.92 -3.19
C LYS A 73 8.01 7.79 -3.95
N ALA A 74 7.07 7.01 -3.44
CA ALA A 74 5.77 6.84 -4.09
C ALA A 74 4.96 8.15 -4.11
N LEU A 75 4.91 8.87 -2.98
CA LEU A 75 4.24 10.16 -2.88
C LEU A 75 4.86 11.21 -3.81
N GLU A 76 6.19 11.28 -3.88
CA GLU A 76 6.92 12.19 -4.78
C GLU A 76 6.69 11.88 -6.26
N LYS A 77 6.53 10.60 -6.60
CA LYS A 77 6.12 10.14 -7.93
C LYS A 77 4.61 10.27 -8.18
N GLY A 78 3.89 10.95 -7.28
CA GLY A 78 2.49 11.31 -7.44
C GLY A 78 1.50 10.19 -7.13
N LYS A 79 1.93 9.11 -6.46
CA LYS A 79 1.08 7.97 -6.08
C LYS A 79 0.50 8.15 -4.68
N HIS A 80 -0.75 7.77 -4.48
CA HIS A 80 -1.29 7.59 -3.12
C HIS A 80 -0.70 6.32 -2.49
N VAL A 81 -0.64 6.23 -1.16
CA VAL A 81 0.05 5.15 -0.46
C VAL A 81 -0.84 4.51 0.61
N LEU A 82 -0.99 3.19 0.55
CA LEU A 82 -1.46 2.34 1.64
C LEU A 82 -0.26 1.59 2.23
N LEU A 83 0.19 1.98 3.41
CA LEU A 83 1.46 1.54 4.00
C LEU A 83 1.23 0.48 5.08
N GLU A 84 1.87 -0.69 4.99
CA GLU A 84 1.72 -1.72 6.03
C GLU A 84 2.18 -1.23 7.41
N LYS A 85 1.63 -1.90 8.43
CA LYS A 85 2.06 -1.69 9.82
C LYS A 85 3.32 -2.52 10.12
N ALA A 86 4.24 -2.07 10.97
CA ALA A 86 4.27 -0.75 11.61
C ALA A 86 4.55 0.35 10.57
N PHE A 87 3.86 1.48 10.66
CA PHE A 87 3.87 2.55 9.65
C PHE A 87 5.28 2.91 9.13
N THR A 88 6.27 3.09 10.00
CA THR A 88 7.69 3.32 9.66
C THR A 88 8.61 2.73 10.72
N ALA A 89 9.94 2.82 10.54
CA ALA A 89 10.90 2.32 11.52
C ALA A 89 10.95 3.15 12.81
N ASN A 90 10.59 4.44 12.73
CA ASN A 90 10.65 5.39 13.84
C ASN A 90 9.76 6.62 13.57
N GLU A 91 9.55 7.43 14.61
CA GLU A 91 8.73 8.65 14.58
C GLU A 91 9.26 9.71 13.61
N ALA A 92 10.58 9.89 13.51
CA ALA A 92 11.16 10.84 12.58
C ALA A 92 10.87 10.48 11.10
N GLU A 93 10.90 9.19 10.75
CA GLU A 93 10.48 8.72 9.44
C GLU A 93 8.98 8.92 9.20
N ALA A 94 8.14 8.60 10.19
CA ALA A 94 6.68 8.77 10.08
C ALA A 94 6.34 10.23 9.77
N ARG A 95 6.99 11.16 10.47
CA ARG A 95 6.82 12.60 10.27
C ARG A 95 7.16 13.02 8.83
N ARG A 96 8.30 12.57 8.30
CA ARG A 96 8.70 12.87 6.91
C ARG A 96 7.72 12.33 5.87
N VAL A 97 7.15 11.14 6.10
CA VAL A 97 6.11 10.58 5.21
C VAL A 97 4.87 11.47 5.20
N VAL A 98 4.39 11.89 6.37
CA VAL A 98 3.20 12.76 6.51
C VAL A 98 3.45 14.14 5.86
N GLU A 99 4.61 14.75 6.11
CA GLU A 99 5.00 16.03 5.50
C GLU A 99 5.08 15.92 3.97
N THR A 100 5.60 14.82 3.45
CA THR A 100 5.67 14.55 2.00
C THR A 100 4.26 14.42 1.41
N ALA A 101 3.36 13.70 2.08
CA ALA A 101 1.98 13.54 1.64
C ALA A 101 1.26 14.90 1.58
N GLN A 102 1.41 15.74 2.61
CA GLN A 102 0.87 17.10 2.63
C GLN A 102 1.42 17.96 1.50
N ARG A 103 2.74 17.97 1.29
CA ARG A 103 3.39 18.77 0.25
C ARG A 103 2.99 18.35 -1.17
N THR A 104 2.86 17.05 -1.41
CA THR A 104 2.50 16.49 -2.73
C THR A 104 1.00 16.49 -2.99
N GLY A 105 0.18 16.78 -1.98
CA GLY A 105 -1.29 16.66 -2.05
C GLY A 105 -1.78 15.22 -2.17
N LYS A 106 -0.93 14.24 -1.85
CA LYS A 106 -1.25 12.81 -1.93
C LYS A 106 -1.71 12.28 -0.58
N VAL A 107 -2.45 11.17 -0.64
CA VAL A 107 -2.98 10.51 0.55
C VAL A 107 -2.02 9.40 0.95
N VAL A 108 -1.71 9.33 2.24
CA VAL A 108 -1.06 8.19 2.86
C VAL A 108 -1.92 7.68 4.00
N MET A 109 -2.10 6.36 4.09
CA MET A 109 -2.84 5.72 5.16
C MET A 109 -2.09 4.48 5.65
N GLU A 110 -2.01 4.28 6.96
CA GLU A 110 -1.55 3.01 7.51
C GLU A 110 -2.59 1.91 7.24
N ALA A 111 -2.13 0.72 6.83
CA ALA A 111 -2.98 -0.43 6.52
C ALA A 111 -3.52 -1.09 7.82
N PHE A 112 -4.28 -0.33 8.60
CA PHE A 112 -4.82 -0.73 9.88
C PHE A 112 -6.31 -1.05 9.80
N HIS A 113 -6.64 -2.17 9.15
CA HIS A 113 -8.01 -2.56 8.81
C HIS A 113 -8.96 -2.74 10.01
N TRP A 114 -8.45 -2.96 11.23
CA TRP A 114 -9.27 -3.14 12.42
C TRP A 114 -10.19 -1.95 12.70
N GLN A 115 -9.73 -0.72 12.39
CA GLN A 115 -10.55 0.49 12.56
C GLN A 115 -11.81 0.48 11.68
N CYS A 116 -11.78 -0.24 10.55
CA CYS A 116 -12.90 -0.37 9.62
C CYS A 116 -13.78 -1.59 9.91
N HIS A 117 -13.40 -2.43 10.89
CA HIS A 117 -14.15 -3.65 11.19
C HIS A 117 -15.51 -3.29 11.84
N PRO A 118 -16.63 -3.93 11.47
CA PRO A 118 -17.95 -3.61 12.03
C PRO A 118 -18.01 -3.65 13.56
N ALA A 119 -17.26 -4.56 14.19
CA ALA A 119 -17.17 -4.63 15.64
C ALA A 119 -16.53 -3.37 16.28
N ALA A 120 -15.54 -2.76 15.62
CA ALA A 120 -14.93 -1.52 16.10
C ALA A 120 -15.91 -0.34 16.00
N HIS A 121 -16.69 -0.28 14.92
CA HIS A 121 -17.76 0.71 14.77
C HIS A 121 -18.86 0.52 15.83
N ALA A 122 -19.34 -0.71 16.03
CA ALA A 122 -20.36 -1.02 17.03
C ALA A 122 -19.88 -0.67 18.46
N PHE A 123 -18.61 -0.96 18.78
CA PHE A 123 -18.03 -0.57 20.06
C PHE A 123 -18.02 0.97 20.22
N LYS A 124 -17.59 1.70 19.18
CA LYS A 124 -17.58 3.17 19.18
C LYS A 124 -18.99 3.74 19.44
N ASP A 125 -20.01 3.17 18.82
CA ASP A 125 -21.41 3.60 18.98
C ASP A 125 -21.95 3.40 20.40
N VAL A 126 -21.43 2.41 21.14
CA VAL A 126 -21.80 2.16 22.54
C VAL A 126 -21.13 3.17 23.47
N VAL A 127 -19.83 3.46 23.27
CA VAL A 127 -19.06 4.34 24.16
C VAL A 127 -19.21 5.83 23.88
N SER A 128 -19.70 6.20 22.70
CA SER A 128 -19.90 7.61 22.30
C SER A 128 -21.30 8.16 22.66
N LYS A 129 -22.12 7.36 23.34
CA LYS A 129 -23.39 7.78 23.96
C LYS A 129 -23.14 8.25 25.38
#